data_AF-A0A816PU58-F1
#
_entry.id   AF-A0A816PU58-F1
#
_cell.length_a   1.000
_cell.length_b   1.000
_cell.length_c   1.000
_cell.angle_alpha   90.00
_cell.angle_beta   90.00
_cell.angle_gamma   90.00
#
_symmetry.space_group_name_H-M   'P 1'
#
loop_
_entity.id
_entity.type
_entity.pdbx_description
1 polymer ?
#
loop_
_entity_poly.entity_id
_entity_poly.type
_entity_poly.pdbx_seq_one_letter_code
_entity_poly.pdbx_strand_id
1 'polypeptide(L)'
;MKQSRRWQRTLLLSLLSISFFAPLILLSNRLQSITPVGRRESIEDLSNFRYKTNDLRLNAIEHEGGVGLKGPRHILLKDGDFNESGAVIQSNEDEKTVDFPKTDGNDFKFREESQRRTESSDGKDQLLTVIQLANKTDYKPPLSKFEKSTKAQRDGATDVKIKEIRDKFIQAKAYLNFAPPGSNSQIVKELRTRMRDLERAVGDVTKDKDLSKGALRRLKPMEAALYKASRIFTNCPAMATKLRAMNYNTEELAQAQKNQATYLMHLAARTTPKGQHCLSMRLTSDYFALDPEKRQMPNQENYNDPSLNHYVVFSDNVLASAVVVNSTISSSKDPEKIVFHVVTDSLNYPSISMWFLLNIPSKATIQIQNIDDMDVLPSDFDQLLMKQNSNDPRFISTLNHARFYLPDIFPGLKKVVLFDHDVVVQRDLSRLWGIDMKGKVIGAVETCQEGEEASLHSLSTFINFSDAWVAGKFSPKACTWAFGMNLVDLEEWRRRKLTSTYVKYFNLGTKRPLWKAGSLPIGWLTFYRQTLPLDKRWHVMGLGRESDIKTVDIEQAAVIHYDGIMKPWLDIGIEKYKRYWNRHVPYYHSYLQQCNIQA
;
A
#
# COMPACT_ATOMS: atom_id res chain seq x y z
N MET A 1 -15.58 -8.73 75.88
CA MET A 1 -15.30 -7.84 74.72
C MET A 1 -13.83 -7.81 74.21
N LYS A 2 -12.83 -8.41 74.87
CA LYS A 2 -11.41 -8.34 74.40
C LYS A 2 -10.95 -9.45 73.44
N GLN A 3 -11.68 -10.57 73.35
CA GLN A 3 -11.23 -11.77 72.62
C GLN A 3 -11.63 -11.77 71.13
N SER A 4 -12.86 -11.31 70.81
CA SER A 4 -13.36 -11.15 69.43
C SER A 4 -12.56 -10.13 68.61
N ARG A 5 -12.17 -8.99 69.22
CA ARG A 5 -11.31 -7.98 68.57
C ARG A 5 -9.88 -8.47 68.34
N ARG A 6 -9.38 -9.39 69.18
CA ARG A 6 -8.07 -10.02 68.98
C ARG A 6 -8.10 -10.95 67.78
N TRP A 7 -9.13 -11.79 67.67
CA TRP A 7 -9.34 -12.69 66.55
C TRP A 7 -9.51 -11.97 65.21
N GLN A 8 -10.28 -10.88 65.17
CA GLN A 8 -10.40 -10.06 63.96
C GLN A 8 -9.08 -9.41 63.55
N ARG A 9 -8.25 -8.98 64.51
CA ARG A 9 -6.91 -8.43 64.23
C ARG A 9 -5.95 -9.50 63.71
N THR A 10 -5.95 -10.71 64.27
CA THR A 10 -5.13 -11.81 63.75
C THR A 10 -5.59 -12.26 62.36
N LEU A 11 -6.90 -12.24 62.08
CA LEU A 11 -7.44 -12.57 60.76
C LEU A 11 -7.04 -11.53 59.71
N LEU A 12 -7.11 -10.24 60.04
CA LEU A 12 -6.68 -9.15 59.17
C LEU A 12 -5.17 -9.16 58.91
N LEU A 13 -4.35 -9.43 59.94
CA LEU A 13 -2.90 -9.55 59.80
C LEU A 13 -2.50 -10.79 58.99
N SER A 14 -3.25 -11.89 59.12
CA SER A 14 -3.10 -13.10 58.29
C SER A 14 -3.40 -12.82 56.82
N LEU A 15 -4.51 -12.13 56.53
CA LEU A 15 -4.90 -11.80 55.15
C LEU A 15 -3.93 -10.79 54.49
N LEU A 16 -3.38 -9.84 55.26
CA LEU A 16 -2.34 -8.91 54.80
C LEU A 16 -0.98 -9.60 54.56
N SER A 17 -0.66 -10.64 55.34
CA SER A 17 0.50 -11.49 55.10
C SER A 17 0.36 -12.25 53.79
N ILE A 18 -0.80 -12.85 53.53
CA ILE A 18 -1.05 -13.62 52.30
C ILE A 18 -0.99 -12.73 51.05
N SER A 19 -1.51 -11.49 51.10
CA SER A 19 -1.43 -10.57 49.96
C SER A 19 -0.01 -10.07 49.67
N PHE A 20 0.88 -10.05 50.68
CA PHE A 20 2.27 -9.64 50.53
C PHE A 20 3.18 -10.79 50.07
N PHE A 21 2.98 -12.00 50.60
CA PHE A 21 3.84 -13.15 50.29
C PHE A 21 3.41 -13.95 49.06
N ALA A 22 2.12 -13.96 48.68
CA ALA A 22 1.66 -14.69 47.50
C ALA A 22 2.30 -14.21 46.17
N PRO A 23 2.48 -12.90 45.92
CA PRO A 23 3.19 -12.41 44.73
C PRO A 23 4.68 -12.77 44.74
N LEU A 24 5.33 -12.79 45.91
CA LEU A 24 6.75 -13.15 46.07
C LEU A 24 6.99 -14.66 45.82
N ILE A 25 6.08 -15.52 46.28
CA ILE A 25 6.13 -16.96 46.03
C ILE A 25 5.80 -17.29 44.55
N LEU A 26 4.86 -16.57 43.93
CA LEU A 26 4.54 -16.70 42.51
C LEU A 26 5.64 -16.16 41.59
N LEU A 27 6.35 -15.09 41.99
CA LEU A 27 7.56 -14.62 41.29
C LEU A 27 8.72 -15.61 41.47
N SER A 28 8.92 -16.15 42.67
CA SER A 28 9.96 -17.14 43.00
C SER A 28 9.80 -18.43 42.20
N ASN A 29 8.57 -18.94 42.06
CA ASN A 29 8.29 -20.14 41.27
C ASN A 29 8.42 -19.90 39.76
N ARG A 30 8.21 -18.67 39.26
CA ARG A 30 8.53 -18.30 37.86
C ARG A 30 10.02 -18.06 37.62
N LEU A 31 10.81 -17.80 38.67
CA LEU A 31 12.27 -17.68 38.60
C LEU A 31 12.99 -19.03 38.74
N GLN A 32 12.35 -20.05 39.32
CA GLN A 32 12.89 -21.42 39.38
C GLN A 32 12.78 -22.20 38.06
N SER A 33 11.95 -21.77 37.10
CA SER A 33 11.92 -22.36 35.76
C SER A 33 12.99 -21.78 34.81
N ILE A 34 13.96 -21.01 35.33
CA ILE A 34 15.08 -20.49 34.56
C ILE A 34 16.38 -20.70 35.36
N THR A 35 17.02 -21.84 35.17
CA THR A 35 18.46 -22.04 35.39
C THR A 35 18.99 -22.99 34.29
N PRO A 36 20.31 -23.10 34.04
CA PRO A 36 21.30 -22.04 33.85
C PRO A 36 22.25 -22.35 32.67
N VAL A 37 22.42 -21.46 31.69
CA VAL A 37 23.65 -21.44 30.87
C VAL A 37 24.04 -19.98 30.66
N GLY A 38 25.22 -19.62 31.18
CA GLY A 38 25.81 -18.30 30.96
C GLY A 38 25.97 -17.44 32.22
N ARG A 39 26.58 -17.97 33.29
CA ARG A 39 27.15 -17.12 34.35
C ARG A 39 28.56 -17.58 34.73
N ARG A 40 29.51 -17.18 33.88
CA ARG A 40 30.97 -17.04 34.00
C ARG A 40 31.37 -16.74 32.55
N GLU A 41 31.68 -15.52 32.14
CA GLU A 41 32.62 -14.57 32.70
C GLU A 41 32.12 -13.14 32.43
N SER A 42 31.99 -12.36 33.50
CA SER A 42 32.03 -10.89 33.42
C SER A 42 32.69 -10.46 34.71
N ILE A 43 33.95 -10.05 34.60
CA ILE A 43 34.67 -9.02 35.35
C ILE A 43 36.01 -8.91 34.63
N GLU A 44 36.04 -8.12 33.57
CA GLU A 44 37.22 -7.41 33.03
C GLU A 44 36.73 -6.68 31.78
N ASP A 45 36.16 -5.50 32.00
CA ASP A 45 36.22 -4.36 31.06
C ASP A 45 35.35 -3.22 31.59
N LEU A 46 35.80 -2.66 32.72
CA LEU A 46 35.39 -1.33 33.20
C LEU A 46 36.56 -0.37 32.98
N SER A 47 36.98 -0.20 31.73
CA SER A 47 37.77 0.96 31.31
C SER A 47 37.66 1.14 29.80
N ASN A 48 36.71 1.98 29.37
CA ASN A 48 36.88 2.96 28.28
C ASN A 48 35.54 3.59 27.90
N PHE A 49 35.04 4.45 28.77
CA PHE A 49 34.08 5.49 28.38
C PHE A 49 34.85 6.63 27.70
N ARG A 50 34.72 6.79 26.37
CA ARG A 50 34.64 8.12 25.73
C ARG A 50 34.24 8.07 24.24
N TYR A 51 33.21 8.87 23.96
CA TYR A 51 32.69 9.44 22.70
C TYR A 51 31.74 8.63 21.79
N LYS A 52 30.47 9.02 21.94
CA LYS A 52 29.30 8.86 21.05
C LYS A 52 29.49 9.55 19.69
N THR A 53 29.05 8.88 18.63
CA THR A 53 28.05 9.41 17.67
C THR A 53 27.26 8.26 17.05
N ASN A 54 25.97 8.50 16.79
CA ASN A 54 24.86 7.54 16.81
C ASN A 54 24.88 6.46 15.72
N ASP A 55 24.58 5.25 16.17
CA ASP A 55 24.35 4.02 15.42
C ASP A 55 22.83 3.89 15.16
N LEU A 56 22.40 4.04 13.91
CA LEU A 56 21.12 3.49 13.43
C LEU A 56 21.43 2.16 12.71
N ARG A 57 21.99 1.21 13.46
CA ARG A 57 22.00 -0.21 13.11
C ARG A 57 20.77 -0.87 13.71
N LEU A 58 19.66 -0.82 12.97
CA LEU A 58 18.60 -1.79 13.13
C LEU A 58 19.12 -3.14 12.58
N ASN A 59 19.33 -4.08 13.50
CA ASN A 59 19.65 -5.50 13.33
C ASN A 59 19.52 -6.05 11.90
N ALA A 60 20.59 -5.89 11.13
CA ALA A 60 21.00 -6.77 10.06
C ALA A 60 22.52 -6.65 10.00
N ILE A 61 23.21 -7.78 9.84
CA ILE A 61 24.65 -7.99 10.09
C ILE A 61 24.92 -8.42 11.54
N GLU A 62 24.55 -9.67 11.84
CA GLU A 62 25.60 -10.53 12.39
C GLU A 62 26.73 -10.50 11.37
N HIS A 63 27.90 -10.02 11.79
CA HIS A 63 29.13 -10.34 11.10
C HIS A 63 29.33 -11.84 11.30
N GLU A 64 28.76 -12.64 10.41
CA GLU A 64 29.22 -13.99 10.20
C GLU A 64 30.64 -13.91 9.66
N GLY A 65 31.60 -13.94 10.58
CA GLY A 65 32.92 -14.45 10.29
C GLY A 65 32.76 -15.86 9.74
N GLY A 66 32.93 -16.01 8.43
CA GLY A 66 33.13 -17.31 7.81
C GLY A 66 31.89 -18.08 7.37
N VAL A 67 30.84 -17.43 6.85
CA VAL A 67 29.78 -18.15 6.13
C VAL A 67 29.97 -18.10 4.62
N GLY A 68 29.99 -19.28 4.02
CA GLY A 68 30.33 -19.51 2.62
C GLY A 68 29.39 -18.78 1.67
N LEU A 69 29.97 -18.20 0.61
CA LEU A 69 29.22 -17.62 -0.48
C LEU A 69 28.29 -18.69 -1.08
N LYS A 70 26.97 -18.49 -0.96
CA LYS A 70 25.98 -19.36 -1.57
C LYS A 70 26.00 -19.14 -3.09
N GLY A 71 26.27 -20.20 -3.85
CA GLY A 71 26.15 -20.19 -5.30
C GLY A 71 24.69 -20.28 -5.74
N PRO A 72 24.37 -19.94 -6.99
CA PRO A 72 23.04 -20.17 -7.55
C PRO A 72 22.67 -21.66 -7.43
N ARG A 73 21.41 -21.95 -7.06
CA ARG A 73 20.89 -23.32 -7.14
C ARG A 73 20.84 -23.71 -8.62
N HIS A 74 21.62 -24.72 -9.01
CA HIS A 74 21.48 -25.33 -10.33
C HIS A 74 20.09 -25.97 -10.41
N ILE A 75 19.16 -25.35 -11.13
CA ILE A 75 17.95 -26.03 -11.60
C ILE A 75 18.41 -26.93 -12.74
N LEU A 76 18.67 -28.20 -12.42
CA LEU A 76 18.78 -29.25 -13.42
C LEU A 76 17.39 -29.39 -14.06
N LEU A 77 17.21 -28.77 -15.23
CA LEU A 77 16.23 -29.27 -16.19
C LEU A 77 16.73 -30.66 -16.59
N LYS A 78 16.07 -31.68 -16.04
CA LYS A 78 16.29 -33.06 -16.42
C LYS A 78 15.64 -33.21 -17.80
N ASP A 79 16.46 -33.17 -18.85
CA ASP A 79 16.06 -33.71 -20.15
C ASP A 79 15.73 -35.18 -19.93
N GLY A 80 14.45 -35.51 -20.06
CA GLY A 80 13.93 -36.87 -20.04
C GLY A 80 13.31 -37.13 -21.39
N ASP A 81 13.98 -37.97 -22.17
CA ASP A 81 13.60 -38.39 -23.51
C ASP A 81 12.15 -38.91 -23.58
N PHE A 82 11.54 -38.61 -24.72
CA PHE A 82 10.32 -39.24 -25.20
C PHE A 82 10.53 -40.76 -25.36
N ASN A 83 9.63 -41.55 -24.76
CA ASN A 83 9.08 -42.72 -25.44
C ASN A 83 7.73 -43.12 -24.86
N GLU A 84 6.78 -43.32 -25.77
CA GLU A 84 5.43 -43.81 -25.54
C GLU A 84 5.42 -45.28 -25.09
N SER A 85 4.50 -45.61 -24.18
CA SER A 85 3.67 -46.82 -24.29
C SER A 85 2.52 -46.73 -23.29
N GLY A 86 1.29 -46.84 -23.80
CA GLY A 86 0.06 -46.74 -23.01
C GLY A 86 -0.22 -47.94 -22.12
N ALA A 87 -1.04 -47.69 -21.10
CA ALA A 87 -1.90 -48.69 -20.49
C ALA A 87 -3.15 -47.98 -19.91
N VAL A 88 -4.29 -48.30 -20.50
CA VAL A 88 -5.63 -48.09 -19.96
C VAL A 88 -5.84 -49.06 -18.78
N ILE A 89 -6.57 -48.64 -17.74
CA ILE A 89 -7.53 -49.37 -16.87
C ILE A 89 -7.99 -48.35 -15.80
N GLN A 90 -9.17 -47.74 -15.95
CA GLN A 90 -10.50 -48.16 -15.46
C GLN A 90 -10.77 -47.77 -14.00
N SER A 91 -11.92 -47.12 -13.85
CA SER A 91 -12.63 -46.68 -12.65
C SER A 91 -12.69 -47.69 -11.51
N ASN A 92 -12.74 -47.19 -10.27
CA ASN A 92 -13.67 -47.67 -9.25
C ASN A 92 -14.01 -46.52 -8.28
N GLU A 93 -15.29 -46.15 -8.30
CA GLU A 93 -16.01 -45.57 -7.16
C GLU A 93 -16.09 -46.64 -6.07
N ASP A 94 -16.00 -46.23 -4.80
CA ASP A 94 -16.74 -46.90 -3.75
C ASP A 94 -17.10 -45.91 -2.63
N GLU A 95 -18.40 -45.92 -2.39
CA GLU A 95 -19.22 -45.14 -1.48
C GLU A 95 -19.24 -45.83 -0.10
N LYS A 96 -19.09 -45.07 0.99
CA LYS A 96 -19.63 -45.47 2.31
C LYS A 96 -20.18 -44.26 3.06
N THR A 97 -21.51 -44.20 3.09
CA THR A 97 -22.37 -43.55 4.09
C THR A 97 -22.17 -44.17 5.49
N VAL A 98 -22.41 -43.38 6.56
CA VAL A 98 -23.48 -43.60 7.57
C VAL A 98 -23.42 -42.53 8.68
N ASP A 99 -24.54 -41.79 8.75
CA ASP A 99 -25.30 -41.16 9.84
C ASP A 99 -24.75 -40.41 11.08
N PHE A 100 -25.53 -39.34 11.35
CA PHE A 100 -25.58 -38.43 12.49
C PHE A 100 -26.15 -39.07 13.77
N PRO A 101 -25.98 -38.37 14.91
CA PRO A 101 -27.18 -38.03 15.69
C PRO A 101 -27.28 -36.53 16.01
N LYS A 102 -28.51 -36.02 15.94
CA LYS A 102 -28.96 -34.72 16.48
C LYS A 102 -29.21 -34.82 17.98
N THR A 103 -28.96 -33.74 18.72
CA THR A 103 -29.89 -33.27 19.78
C THR A 103 -29.64 -31.80 20.14
N ASP A 104 -30.75 -31.14 20.47
CA ASP A 104 -31.02 -29.70 20.61
C ASP A 104 -30.37 -28.97 21.80
N GLY A 105 -30.38 -27.62 21.73
CA GLY A 105 -30.84 -26.81 22.88
C GLY A 105 -29.94 -25.65 23.37
N ASN A 106 -30.31 -24.43 22.96
CA ASN A 106 -30.35 -23.16 23.71
C ASN A 106 -29.10 -22.51 24.37
N ASP A 107 -28.80 -21.30 23.86
CA ASP A 107 -28.85 -20.00 24.55
C ASP A 107 -27.63 -19.53 25.40
N PHE A 108 -27.51 -18.19 25.45
CA PHE A 108 -26.76 -17.31 26.37
C PHE A 108 -25.43 -16.63 25.96
N LYS A 109 -25.62 -15.35 25.58
CA LYS A 109 -25.04 -14.10 26.12
C LYS A 109 -23.52 -13.84 26.13
N PHE A 110 -23.19 -12.79 25.37
CA PHE A 110 -22.13 -11.83 25.67
C PHE A 110 -22.31 -11.15 27.03
N ARG A 111 -21.20 -10.93 27.74
CA ARG A 111 -21.05 -9.85 28.72
C ARG A 111 -19.61 -9.32 28.68
N GLU A 112 -19.52 -8.02 28.42
CA GLU A 112 -18.33 -7.18 28.51
C GLU A 112 -17.72 -7.19 29.92
N GLU A 113 -16.40 -6.99 30.03
CA GLU A 113 -15.87 -6.02 30.98
C GLU A 113 -14.46 -5.50 30.62
N SER A 114 -14.34 -4.19 30.72
CA SER A 114 -13.14 -3.37 30.53
C SER A 114 -12.12 -3.53 31.67
N GLN A 115 -10.83 -3.26 31.41
CA GLN A 115 -10.06 -2.33 32.25
C GLN A 115 -8.68 -1.94 31.67
N ARG A 116 -8.59 -0.62 31.45
CA ARG A 116 -7.47 0.34 31.56
C ARG A 116 -6.08 -0.20 31.94
N ARG A 117 -5.06 0.22 31.18
CA ARG A 117 -3.69 0.38 31.68
C ARG A 117 -3.23 1.83 31.60
N THR A 118 -2.68 2.25 32.72
CA THR A 118 -2.06 3.52 33.09
C THR A 118 -0.74 3.76 32.34
N GLU A 119 -0.47 5.04 32.09
CA GLU A 119 0.71 5.58 31.40
C GLU A 119 2.01 5.35 32.17
N SER A 120 3.10 5.08 31.42
CA SER A 120 4.47 5.29 31.89
C SER A 120 5.20 6.20 30.90
N SER A 121 5.81 7.23 31.48
CA SER A 121 6.42 8.41 30.87
C SER A 121 7.91 8.16 30.59
N ASP A 122 8.24 7.46 29.51
CA ASP A 122 9.65 7.39 29.05
C ASP A 122 9.85 7.21 27.53
N GLY A 123 8.78 7.31 26.74
CA GLY A 123 8.81 7.12 25.29
C GLY A 123 8.78 8.39 24.43
N LYS A 124 8.71 9.59 25.03
CA LYS A 124 8.49 10.85 24.31
C LYS A 124 9.77 11.45 23.69
N ASP A 125 10.95 11.16 24.23
CA ASP A 125 12.20 11.82 23.79
C ASP A 125 12.90 11.10 22.62
N GLN A 126 12.65 9.81 22.41
CA GLN A 126 13.19 9.07 21.25
C GLN A 126 12.43 9.35 19.95
N LEU A 127 11.15 9.75 20.02
CA LEU A 127 10.33 10.03 18.83
C LEU A 127 10.64 11.40 18.19
N LEU A 128 10.98 12.41 19.00
CA LEU A 128 11.33 13.75 18.52
C LEU A 128 12.63 13.77 17.70
N THR A 129 13.58 12.88 18.00
CA THR A 129 14.89 12.83 17.35
C THR A 129 14.82 12.22 15.95
N VAL A 130 13.86 11.33 15.69
CA VAL A 130 13.66 10.68 14.37
C VAL A 130 12.96 11.62 13.38
N ILE A 131 12.06 12.49 13.87
CA ILE A 131 11.31 13.44 13.03
C ILE A 131 12.22 14.54 12.46
N GLN A 132 13.28 14.92 13.17
CA GLN A 132 14.22 15.95 12.69
C GLN A 132 15.20 15.45 11.63
N LEU A 133 15.50 14.15 11.55
CA LEU A 133 16.41 13.59 10.54
C LEU A 133 15.74 13.31 9.18
N ALA A 134 14.41 13.15 9.15
CA ALA A 134 13.65 12.89 7.92
C ALA A 134 13.57 14.13 6.99
N ASN A 135 13.80 15.34 7.52
CA ASN A 135 13.74 16.59 6.75
C ASN A 135 14.96 16.84 5.83
N LYS A 136 15.88 15.88 5.66
CA LYS A 136 17.15 16.11 4.93
C LYS A 136 17.53 15.07 3.87
N THR A 137 16.65 14.14 3.52
CA THR A 137 16.96 13.14 2.48
C THR A 137 15.79 12.99 1.51
N ASP A 138 15.98 13.50 0.29
CA ASP A 138 15.14 13.19 -0.88
C ASP A 138 15.23 11.69 -1.19
N TYR A 139 14.32 10.90 -0.62
CA TYR A 139 14.17 9.49 -0.92
C TYR A 139 13.23 9.31 -2.12
N LYS A 140 13.76 8.82 -3.25
CA LYS A 140 12.96 8.42 -4.41
C LYS A 140 12.64 6.91 -4.36
N PRO A 141 11.36 6.51 -4.47
CA PRO A 141 10.94 5.10 -4.59
C PRO A 141 11.57 4.36 -5.78
N PRO A 142 11.76 3.03 -5.72
CA PRO A 142 12.17 2.25 -6.88
C PRO A 142 11.00 2.08 -7.85
N LEU A 143 11.05 2.81 -8.96
CA LEU A 143 10.19 2.62 -10.14
C LEU A 143 10.44 1.26 -10.78
N SER A 144 9.38 0.54 -11.15
CA SER A 144 9.47 -0.51 -12.16
C SER A 144 9.72 0.13 -13.53
N LYS A 145 10.98 0.19 -13.98
CA LYS A 145 11.29 0.54 -15.36
C LYS A 145 11.29 -0.72 -16.21
N PHE A 146 10.33 -0.81 -17.13
CA PHE A 146 10.57 -1.45 -18.42
C PHE A 146 11.54 -0.56 -19.21
N GLU A 147 12.55 -1.19 -19.79
CA GLU A 147 13.56 -0.56 -20.63
C GLU A 147 12.91 -0.02 -21.91
N LYS A 148 12.54 1.27 -21.92
CA LYS A 148 12.59 2.07 -23.14
C LYS A 148 13.82 2.96 -23.02
N SER A 149 14.73 2.80 -23.99
CA SER A 149 15.92 3.63 -24.20
C SER A 149 15.53 5.09 -24.45
N THR A 150 15.22 5.81 -23.39
CA THR A 150 15.21 7.26 -23.39
C THR A 150 16.65 7.66 -23.10
N LYS A 151 17.33 8.25 -24.10
CA LYS A 151 18.60 8.93 -23.93
C LYS A 151 18.45 9.89 -22.74
N ALA A 152 18.92 9.46 -21.58
CA ALA A 152 19.16 10.33 -20.46
C ALA A 152 20.04 11.46 -21.00
N GLN A 153 19.55 12.69 -20.84
CA GLN A 153 20.34 13.89 -20.99
C GLN A 153 21.63 13.64 -20.18
N ARG A 154 22.73 13.46 -20.90
CA ARG A 154 24.05 13.26 -20.31
C ARG A 154 24.42 14.59 -19.67
N ASP A 155 24.14 14.74 -18.39
CA ASP A 155 24.93 15.65 -17.56
C ASP A 155 26.37 15.11 -17.60
N GLY A 156 27.17 15.78 -18.41
CA GLY A 156 28.54 15.39 -18.73
C GLY A 156 29.45 15.56 -17.53
N ALA A 157 30.12 14.47 -17.16
CA ALA A 157 31.55 14.44 -16.82
C ALA A 157 32.10 15.43 -15.77
N THR A 158 31.40 15.75 -14.67
CA THR A 158 32.00 16.55 -13.59
C THR A 158 32.66 15.76 -12.47
N ASP A 159 32.20 14.53 -12.18
CA ASP A 159 32.67 13.75 -11.02
C ASP A 159 33.47 12.48 -11.42
N VAL A 160 34.50 12.67 -12.24
CA VAL A 160 35.32 11.58 -12.78
C VAL A 160 36.22 10.99 -11.69
N LYS A 161 36.81 11.83 -10.84
CA LYS A 161 37.78 11.41 -9.82
C LYS A 161 37.13 10.66 -8.67
N ILE A 162 35.93 11.03 -8.26
CA ILE A 162 35.17 10.29 -7.25
C ILE A 162 34.74 8.93 -7.76
N LYS A 163 34.31 8.83 -9.02
CA LYS A 163 34.00 7.53 -9.63
C LYS A 163 35.23 6.64 -9.66
N GLU A 164 36.37 7.18 -10.07
CA GLU A 164 37.65 6.45 -10.06
C GLU A 164 38.01 5.94 -8.66
N ILE A 165 37.91 6.79 -7.64
CA ILE A 165 38.14 6.40 -6.23
C ILE A 165 37.19 5.27 -5.81
N ARG A 166 35.88 5.39 -6.12
CA ARG A 166 34.88 4.35 -5.82
C ARG A 166 35.21 3.02 -6.51
N ASP A 167 35.63 3.05 -7.76
CA ASP A 167 36.01 1.86 -8.52
C ASP A 167 37.23 1.17 -7.87
N LYS A 168 38.23 1.94 -7.42
CA LYS A 168 39.37 1.38 -6.68
C LYS A 168 38.95 0.73 -5.37
N PHE A 169 37.97 1.30 -4.65
CA PHE A 169 37.42 0.67 -3.44
C PHE A 169 36.70 -0.64 -3.74
N ILE A 170 35.90 -0.69 -4.81
CA ILE A 170 35.20 -1.91 -5.25
C ILE A 170 36.23 -2.99 -5.60
N GLN A 171 37.26 -2.63 -6.38
CA GLN A 171 38.33 -3.54 -6.76
C GLN A 171 39.09 -4.08 -5.54
N ALA A 172 39.39 -3.22 -4.56
CA ALA A 172 40.08 -3.65 -3.34
C ALA A 172 39.23 -4.60 -2.50
N LYS A 173 37.92 -4.31 -2.35
CA LYS A 173 36.97 -5.21 -1.66
C LYS A 173 36.88 -6.57 -2.35
N ALA A 174 36.88 -6.61 -3.69
CA ALA A 174 36.89 -7.87 -4.43
C ALA A 174 38.15 -8.70 -4.14
N TYR A 175 39.34 -8.11 -4.19
CA TYR A 175 40.60 -8.81 -3.87
C TYR A 175 40.66 -9.28 -2.41
N LEU A 176 40.21 -8.45 -1.47
CA LEU A 176 40.15 -8.85 -0.06
C LEU A 176 39.20 -10.03 0.16
N ASN A 177 38.09 -10.05 -0.57
CA ASN A 177 37.21 -11.20 -0.51
C ASN A 177 37.86 -12.42 -1.13
N PHE A 178 38.61 -12.34 -2.24
CA PHE A 178 39.28 -13.51 -2.85
C PHE A 178 40.26 -14.20 -1.91
N ALA A 179 40.91 -13.46 -1.01
CA ALA A 179 41.78 -14.03 0.01
C ALA A 179 41.01 -14.97 0.98
N PRO A 180 41.61 -16.08 1.44
CA PRO A 180 41.01 -16.92 2.49
C PRO A 180 40.72 -16.11 3.77
N PRO A 181 39.64 -16.42 4.51
CA PRO A 181 39.37 -15.82 5.81
C PRO A 181 40.59 -15.97 6.74
N GLY A 182 41.00 -14.88 7.41
CA GLY A 182 42.19 -14.89 8.26
C GLY A 182 43.54 -14.84 7.54
N SER A 183 43.58 -14.71 6.20
CA SER A 183 44.84 -14.53 5.47
C SER A 183 45.56 -13.25 5.92
N ASN A 184 46.74 -13.44 6.52
CA ASN A 184 47.63 -12.38 6.98
C ASN A 184 48.72 -12.02 5.95
N SER A 185 48.45 -12.28 4.66
CA SER A 185 49.38 -11.95 3.60
C SER A 185 49.72 -10.45 3.62
N GLN A 186 50.98 -10.14 3.33
CA GLN A 186 51.48 -8.77 3.30
C GLN A 186 50.61 -7.89 2.38
N ILE A 187 50.09 -8.46 1.29
CA ILE A 187 49.20 -7.76 0.34
C ILE A 187 47.81 -7.46 0.93
N VAL A 188 47.21 -8.38 1.70
CA VAL A 188 45.91 -8.16 2.35
C VAL A 188 46.03 -7.06 3.41
N LYS A 189 47.14 -7.05 4.19
CA LYS A 189 47.44 -5.99 5.17
C LYS A 189 47.70 -4.65 4.48
N GLU A 190 48.44 -4.65 3.38
CA GLU A 190 48.71 -3.45 2.57
C GLU A 190 47.39 -2.87 2.00
N LEU A 191 46.54 -3.70 1.36
CA LEU A 191 45.24 -3.28 0.82
C LEU A 191 44.31 -2.72 1.91
N ARG A 192 44.16 -3.39 3.06
CA ARG A 192 43.33 -2.89 4.17
C ARG A 192 43.84 -1.56 4.71
N THR A 193 45.15 -1.36 4.74
CA THR A 193 45.76 -0.11 5.21
C THR A 193 45.54 1.02 4.20
N ARG A 194 45.77 0.76 2.91
CA ARG A 194 45.55 1.75 1.84
C ARG A 194 44.08 2.12 1.69
N MET A 195 43.15 1.17 1.83
CA MET A 195 41.72 1.45 1.88
C MET A 195 41.36 2.42 3.01
N ARG A 196 41.76 2.12 4.25
CA ARG A 196 41.46 2.99 5.42
C ARG A 196 42.08 4.38 5.27
N ASP A 197 43.28 4.46 4.72
CA ASP A 197 43.97 5.72 4.51
C ASP A 197 43.28 6.59 3.45
N LEU A 198 42.81 5.98 2.36
CA LEU A 198 42.06 6.67 1.31
C LEU A 198 40.67 7.07 1.81
N GLU A 199 39.99 6.19 2.56
CA GLU A 199 38.65 6.43 3.11
C GLU A 199 38.63 7.62 4.07
N ARG A 200 39.59 7.68 5.01
CA ARG A 200 39.74 8.84 5.92
C ARG A 200 40.03 10.15 5.18
N ALA A 201 40.70 10.09 4.03
CA ALA A 201 41.06 11.29 3.28
C ALA A 201 39.95 11.78 2.33
N VAL A 202 39.06 10.88 1.92
CA VAL A 202 37.90 11.17 1.07
C VAL A 202 36.70 11.61 1.92
N GLY A 203 36.48 10.98 3.09
CA GLY A 203 35.32 11.29 3.95
C GLY A 203 33.99 11.08 3.22
N ASP A 204 33.01 11.94 3.49
CA ASP A 204 31.65 11.88 2.92
C ASP A 204 31.51 12.69 1.61
N VAL A 205 32.63 12.98 0.95
CA VAL A 205 32.63 13.81 -0.27
C VAL A 205 31.99 13.07 -1.45
N THR A 206 31.06 13.76 -2.12
CA THR A 206 30.31 13.20 -3.26
C THR A 206 30.54 13.91 -4.59
N LYS A 207 31.26 15.05 -4.61
CA LYS A 207 31.59 15.82 -5.82
C LYS A 207 33.09 16.11 -5.95
N ASP A 208 33.63 16.08 -7.16
CA ASP A 208 35.09 16.20 -7.41
C ASP A 208 35.68 17.51 -6.88
N LYS A 209 34.91 18.60 -6.96
CA LYS A 209 35.29 19.93 -6.48
C LYS A 209 35.60 19.99 -4.98
N ASP A 210 35.04 19.06 -4.20
CA ASP A 210 35.15 19.02 -2.75
C ASP A 210 36.25 18.03 -2.31
N LEU A 211 36.97 17.39 -3.26
CA LEU A 211 38.06 16.48 -2.96
C LEU A 211 39.32 17.20 -2.48
N SER A 212 39.85 16.75 -1.34
CA SER A 212 41.12 17.25 -0.83
C SER A 212 42.30 16.82 -1.72
N LYS A 213 43.33 17.69 -1.82
CA LYS A 213 44.64 17.30 -2.39
C LYS A 213 45.24 16.08 -1.66
N GLY A 214 44.88 15.86 -0.39
CA GLY A 214 45.25 14.70 0.41
C GLY A 214 44.66 13.38 -0.10
N ALA A 215 43.39 13.39 -0.52
CA ALA A 215 42.73 12.22 -1.11
C ALA A 215 43.41 11.80 -2.43
N LEU A 216 43.68 12.77 -3.31
CA LEU A 216 44.35 12.53 -4.60
C LEU A 216 45.78 11.98 -4.42
N ARG A 217 46.51 12.43 -3.40
CA ARG A 217 47.84 11.91 -3.06
C ARG A 217 47.79 10.46 -2.57
N ARG A 218 46.72 10.05 -1.90
CA ARG A 218 46.55 8.69 -1.35
C ARG A 218 45.97 7.70 -2.36
N LEU A 219 45.45 8.18 -3.50
CA LEU A 219 45.00 7.33 -4.60
C LEU A 219 46.17 6.56 -5.24
N LYS A 220 47.31 7.20 -5.51
CA LYS A 220 48.46 6.54 -6.15
C LYS A 220 49.00 5.32 -5.36
N PRO A 221 49.20 5.39 -4.02
CA PRO A 221 49.55 4.21 -3.23
C PRO A 221 48.50 3.09 -3.25
N MET A 222 47.22 3.45 -3.31
CA MET A 222 46.11 2.48 -3.42
C MET A 222 46.16 1.75 -4.76
N GLU A 223 46.39 2.46 -5.86
CA GLU A 223 46.55 1.87 -7.20
C GLU A 223 47.75 0.94 -7.28
N ALA A 224 48.87 1.32 -6.67
CA ALA A 224 50.05 0.46 -6.60
C ALA A 224 49.76 -0.85 -5.84
N ALA A 225 49.02 -0.78 -4.73
CA ALA A 225 48.61 -1.96 -3.97
C ALA A 225 47.63 -2.84 -4.77
N LEU A 226 46.68 -2.25 -5.49
CA LEU A 226 45.75 -2.97 -6.37
C LEU A 226 46.47 -3.66 -7.54
N TYR A 227 47.46 -2.99 -8.13
CA TYR A 227 48.28 -3.58 -9.18
C TYR A 227 49.05 -4.81 -8.67
N LYS A 228 49.67 -4.72 -7.49
CA LYS A 228 50.31 -5.89 -6.84
C LYS A 228 49.31 -7.02 -6.59
N ALA A 229 48.12 -6.69 -6.08
CA ALA A 229 47.07 -7.68 -5.82
C ALA A 229 46.63 -8.40 -7.11
N SER A 230 46.48 -7.67 -8.22
CA SER A 230 46.11 -8.25 -9.51
C SER A 230 47.10 -9.30 -10.02
N ARG A 231 48.38 -9.18 -9.67
CA ARG A 231 49.43 -10.16 -10.03
C ARG A 231 49.47 -11.37 -9.12
N ILE A 232 48.92 -11.28 -7.92
CA ILE A 232 48.89 -12.37 -6.93
C ILE A 232 47.62 -13.20 -7.13
N PHE A 233 46.49 -12.55 -7.37
CA PHE A 233 45.21 -13.20 -7.65
C PHE A 233 45.05 -13.46 -9.16
N THR A 234 45.81 -14.41 -9.72
CA THR A 234 45.79 -14.75 -11.16
C THR A 234 44.82 -15.88 -11.53
N ASN A 235 44.26 -16.59 -10.53
CA ASN A 235 43.39 -17.73 -10.77
C ASN A 235 41.99 -17.28 -11.23
N CYS A 236 41.83 -17.06 -12.54
CA CYS A 236 40.60 -16.60 -13.17
C CYS A 236 39.38 -17.48 -12.87
N PRO A 237 39.44 -18.82 -12.89
CA PRO A 237 38.30 -19.67 -12.53
C PRO A 237 37.81 -19.47 -11.09
N ALA A 238 38.72 -19.45 -10.10
CA ALA A 238 38.35 -19.25 -8.69
C ALA A 238 37.78 -17.85 -8.44
N MET A 239 38.38 -16.83 -9.06
CA MET A 239 37.85 -15.46 -9.03
C MET A 239 36.47 -15.36 -9.70
N ALA A 240 36.29 -15.99 -10.86
CA ALA A 240 35.02 -15.97 -11.58
C ALA A 240 33.90 -16.64 -10.78
N THR A 241 34.16 -17.81 -10.19
CA THR A 241 33.19 -18.49 -9.31
C THR A 241 32.82 -17.61 -8.11
N LYS A 242 33.82 -16.97 -7.50
CA LYS A 242 33.62 -16.09 -6.35
C LYS A 242 32.85 -14.81 -6.70
N LEU A 243 33.15 -14.19 -7.85
CA LEU A 243 32.41 -13.04 -8.37
C LEU A 243 30.97 -13.39 -8.73
N ARG A 244 30.73 -14.56 -9.35
CA ARG A 244 29.35 -15.04 -9.62
C ARG A 244 28.56 -15.21 -8.33
N ALA A 245 29.17 -15.81 -7.30
CA ALA A 245 28.51 -15.96 -6.01
C ALA A 245 28.27 -14.61 -5.31
N MET A 246 29.18 -13.64 -5.45
CA MET A 246 28.94 -12.26 -4.98
C MET A 246 27.80 -11.58 -5.73
N ASN A 247 27.74 -11.73 -7.06
CA ASN A 247 26.68 -11.15 -7.87
C ASN A 247 25.32 -11.71 -7.44
N TYR A 248 25.22 -13.04 -7.33
CA TYR A 248 24.01 -13.72 -6.86
C TYR A 248 23.58 -13.24 -5.47
N ASN A 249 24.50 -13.19 -4.50
CA ASN A 249 24.17 -12.72 -3.15
C ASN A 249 23.76 -11.23 -3.13
N THR A 250 24.37 -10.41 -3.97
CA THR A 250 24.03 -8.98 -4.09
C THR A 250 22.65 -8.81 -4.72
N GLU A 251 22.32 -9.61 -5.73
CA GLU A 251 21.01 -9.66 -6.36
C GLU A 251 19.93 -10.12 -5.38
N GLU A 252 20.18 -11.18 -4.61
CA GLU A 252 19.27 -11.66 -3.56
C GLU A 252 19.06 -10.60 -2.47
N LEU A 253 20.12 -9.90 -2.04
CA LEU A 253 20.00 -8.81 -1.07
C LEU A 253 19.19 -7.64 -1.64
N ALA A 254 19.45 -7.26 -2.91
CA ALA A 254 18.70 -6.22 -3.58
C ALA A 254 17.21 -6.60 -3.74
N GLN A 255 16.92 -7.86 -4.06
CA GLN A 255 15.56 -8.37 -4.16
C GLN A 255 14.87 -8.39 -2.79
N ALA A 256 15.57 -8.79 -1.73
CA ALA A 256 15.04 -8.75 -0.36
C ALA A 256 14.71 -7.31 0.07
N GLN A 257 15.62 -6.36 -0.18
CA GLN A 257 15.39 -4.94 0.10
C GLN A 257 14.23 -4.37 -0.73
N LYS A 258 14.12 -4.75 -2.01
CA LYS A 258 13.01 -4.35 -2.88
C LYS A 258 11.67 -4.89 -2.35
N ASN A 259 11.64 -6.14 -1.91
CA ASN A 259 10.45 -6.75 -1.30
C ASN A 259 10.05 -6.03 -0.02
N GLN A 260 11.02 -5.71 0.84
CA GLN A 260 10.79 -4.95 2.08
C GLN A 260 10.27 -3.54 1.80
N ALA A 261 10.88 -2.81 0.86
CA ALA A 261 10.44 -1.48 0.48
C ALA A 261 9.02 -1.50 -0.09
N THR A 262 8.72 -2.48 -0.95
CA THR A 262 7.37 -2.68 -1.52
C THR A 262 6.35 -2.94 -0.42
N TYR A 263 6.68 -3.83 0.53
CA TYR A 263 5.82 -4.12 1.69
C TYR A 263 5.53 -2.86 2.52
N LEU A 264 6.56 -2.07 2.84
CA LEU A 264 6.40 -0.82 3.61
C LEU A 264 5.56 0.23 2.86
N MET A 265 5.71 0.33 1.53
CA MET A 265 4.86 1.20 0.71
C MET A 265 3.39 0.78 0.74
N HIS A 266 3.12 -0.52 0.63
CA HIS A 266 1.74 -1.03 0.76
C HIS A 266 1.18 -0.82 2.16
N LEU A 267 1.99 -0.95 3.20
CA LEU A 267 1.57 -0.67 4.58
C LEU A 267 1.24 0.81 4.77
N ALA A 268 2.10 1.71 4.30
CA ALA A 268 1.86 3.16 4.34
C ALA A 268 0.59 3.55 3.57
N ALA A 269 0.33 2.91 2.43
CA ALA A 269 -0.87 3.17 1.64
C ALA A 269 -2.19 2.68 2.28
N ARG A 270 -2.12 1.73 3.22
CA ARG A 270 -3.29 1.14 3.90
C ARG A 270 -3.54 1.73 5.28
N THR A 271 -2.55 2.39 5.87
CA THR A 271 -2.65 2.92 7.22
C THR A 271 -3.32 4.28 7.20
N THR A 272 -4.39 4.44 7.97
CA THR A 272 -5.06 5.73 8.13
C THR A 272 -4.12 6.70 8.87
N PRO A 273 -3.78 7.87 8.29
CA PRO A 273 -2.97 8.85 8.99
C PRO A 273 -3.61 9.29 10.29
N LYS A 274 -2.79 9.54 11.34
CA LYS A 274 -3.28 9.94 12.67
C LYS A 274 -4.22 11.14 12.62
N GLY A 275 -3.91 12.12 11.77
CA GLY A 275 -4.76 13.30 11.60
C GLY A 275 -6.13 12.95 11.03
N GLN A 276 -6.19 12.09 10.01
CA GLN A 276 -7.48 11.64 9.43
C GLN A 276 -8.29 10.81 10.43
N HIS A 277 -7.64 9.94 11.20
CA HIS A 277 -8.32 9.20 12.26
C HIS A 277 -8.90 10.15 13.34
N CYS A 278 -8.13 11.15 13.77
CA CYS A 278 -8.59 12.20 14.67
C CYS A 278 -9.81 12.94 14.10
N LEU A 279 -9.77 13.30 12.82
CA LEU A 279 -10.85 13.99 12.13
C LEU A 279 -12.14 13.17 12.15
N SER A 280 -12.07 11.91 11.70
CA SER A 280 -13.23 11.01 11.67
C SER A 280 -13.83 10.82 13.06
N MET A 281 -13.00 10.57 14.09
CA MET A 281 -13.49 10.36 15.46
C MET A 281 -14.21 11.59 16.03
N ARG A 282 -13.69 12.79 15.77
CA ARG A 282 -14.30 14.04 16.27
C ARG A 282 -15.62 14.35 15.57
N LEU A 283 -15.64 14.23 14.25
CA LEU A 283 -16.86 14.39 13.47
C LEU A 283 -17.94 13.39 13.87
N THR A 284 -17.57 12.13 14.11
CA THR A 284 -18.50 11.10 14.61
C THR A 284 -19.05 11.47 15.99
N SER A 285 -18.20 11.93 16.91
CA SER A 285 -18.65 12.39 18.23
C SER A 285 -19.68 13.51 18.12
N ASP A 286 -19.42 14.50 17.27
CA ASP A 286 -20.32 15.65 17.11
C ASP A 286 -21.61 15.28 16.38
N TYR A 287 -21.54 14.36 15.42
CA TYR A 287 -22.73 13.80 14.76
C TYR A 287 -23.73 13.23 15.78
N PHE A 288 -23.24 12.41 16.71
CA PHE A 288 -24.08 11.80 17.74
C PHE A 288 -24.51 12.77 18.84
N ALA A 289 -23.78 13.89 19.01
CA ALA A 289 -24.17 14.96 19.92
C ALA A 289 -25.28 15.86 19.36
N LEU A 290 -25.45 15.95 18.03
CA LEU A 290 -26.54 16.69 17.40
C LEU A 290 -27.90 16.02 17.59
N ASP A 291 -28.96 16.81 17.75
CA ASP A 291 -30.34 16.32 17.72
C ASP A 291 -30.64 15.66 16.36
N PRO A 292 -31.39 14.54 16.30
CA PRO A 292 -31.69 13.84 15.05
C PRO A 292 -32.29 14.72 13.94
N GLU A 293 -33.10 15.71 14.31
CA GLU A 293 -33.70 16.68 13.37
C GLU A 293 -32.65 17.54 12.67
N LYS A 294 -31.55 17.86 13.35
CA LYS A 294 -30.44 18.66 12.81
C LYS A 294 -29.47 17.85 11.95
N ARG A 295 -29.66 16.53 11.86
CA ARG A 295 -28.85 15.62 11.02
C ARG A 295 -29.38 15.51 9.60
N GLN A 296 -30.52 16.14 9.30
CA GLN A 296 -31.13 16.10 7.98
C GLN A 296 -30.42 17.04 7.00
N MET A 297 -30.06 16.52 5.84
CA MET A 297 -29.52 17.31 4.73
C MET A 297 -30.65 18.13 4.06
N PRO A 298 -30.35 19.34 3.56
CA PRO A 298 -31.32 20.16 2.83
C PRO A 298 -31.61 19.62 1.42
N ASN A 299 -32.68 20.13 0.80
CA ASN A 299 -33.06 19.90 -0.60
C ASN A 299 -33.23 18.42 -0.99
N GLN A 300 -33.91 17.64 -0.14
CA GLN A 300 -34.09 16.19 -0.33
C GLN A 300 -34.98 15.85 -1.53
N GLU A 301 -35.85 16.78 -1.94
CA GLU A 301 -36.70 16.68 -3.11
C GLU A 301 -35.90 16.50 -4.41
N ASN A 302 -34.65 16.99 -4.45
CA ASN A 302 -33.77 16.91 -5.61
C ASN A 302 -33.11 15.53 -5.80
N TYR A 303 -33.17 14.63 -4.81
CA TYR A 303 -32.40 13.38 -4.85
C TYR A 303 -32.76 12.46 -6.02
N ASN A 304 -33.98 12.56 -6.53
CA ASN A 304 -34.46 11.75 -7.66
C ASN A 304 -34.92 12.59 -8.86
N ASP A 305 -34.61 13.88 -8.91
CA ASP A 305 -35.05 14.76 -9.98
C ASP A 305 -34.24 14.51 -11.28
N PRO A 306 -34.84 13.88 -12.31
CA PRO A 306 -34.12 13.51 -13.53
C PRO A 306 -33.64 14.71 -14.37
N SER A 307 -34.06 15.94 -14.04
CA SER A 307 -33.61 17.16 -14.71
C SER A 307 -32.26 17.67 -14.18
N LEU A 308 -31.79 17.14 -13.05
CA LEU A 308 -30.52 17.50 -12.42
C LEU A 308 -29.39 16.56 -12.81
N ASN A 309 -28.17 17.02 -12.58
CA ASN A 309 -26.94 16.28 -12.86
C ASN A 309 -26.51 15.50 -11.62
N HIS A 310 -26.74 14.19 -11.64
CA HIS A 310 -26.42 13.28 -10.54
C HIS A 310 -25.00 12.72 -10.63
N TYR A 311 -24.22 12.96 -9.59
CA TYR A 311 -22.86 12.45 -9.40
C TYR A 311 -22.84 11.48 -8.23
N VAL A 312 -22.17 10.35 -8.36
CA VAL A 312 -22.09 9.32 -7.32
C VAL A 312 -20.64 9.07 -6.96
N VAL A 313 -20.34 9.00 -5.67
CA VAL A 313 -19.03 8.57 -5.16
C VAL A 313 -19.22 7.57 -4.03
N PHE A 314 -18.43 6.50 -4.04
CA PHE A 314 -18.32 5.56 -2.93
C PHE A 314 -17.04 5.88 -2.15
N SER A 315 -17.15 6.10 -0.85
CA SER A 315 -16.00 6.53 -0.05
C SER A 315 -16.13 6.21 1.43
N ASP A 316 -15.02 5.81 2.03
CA ASP A 316 -14.78 5.67 3.47
C ASP A 316 -13.92 6.83 4.02
N ASN A 317 -13.62 7.84 3.20
CA ASN A 317 -12.68 8.89 3.55
C ASN A 317 -13.34 10.27 3.46
N VAL A 318 -13.37 10.99 4.59
CA VAL A 318 -13.98 12.32 4.72
C VAL A 318 -13.34 13.33 3.77
N LEU A 319 -12.00 13.43 3.77
CA LEU A 319 -11.30 14.42 2.93
C LEU A 319 -11.41 14.09 1.46
N ALA A 320 -11.38 12.81 1.10
CA ALA A 320 -11.50 12.40 -0.28
C ALA A 320 -12.88 12.75 -0.84
N SER A 321 -13.94 12.44 -0.08
CA SER A 321 -15.32 12.83 -0.39
C SER A 321 -15.46 14.36 -0.51
N ALA A 322 -14.85 15.12 0.41
CA ALA A 322 -14.90 16.57 0.38
C ALA A 322 -14.23 17.15 -0.87
N VAL A 323 -13.07 16.62 -1.27
CA VAL A 323 -12.31 17.13 -2.42
C VAL A 323 -13.02 16.85 -3.74
N VAL A 324 -13.54 15.65 -3.96
CA VAL A 324 -14.28 15.35 -5.21
C VAL A 324 -15.54 16.21 -5.32
N VAL A 325 -16.29 16.39 -4.22
CA VAL A 325 -17.48 17.25 -4.20
C VAL A 325 -17.09 18.72 -4.44
N ASN A 326 -16.15 19.27 -3.67
CA ASN A 326 -15.74 20.66 -3.77
C ASN A 326 -15.16 21.00 -5.15
N SER A 327 -14.32 20.11 -5.70
CA SER A 327 -13.71 20.31 -7.02
C SER A 327 -14.76 20.27 -8.14
N THR A 328 -15.77 19.40 -8.03
CA THR A 328 -16.87 19.35 -8.99
C THR A 328 -17.73 20.62 -8.93
N ILE A 329 -18.12 21.04 -7.73
CA ILE A 329 -18.96 22.24 -7.52
C ILE A 329 -18.22 23.50 -7.98
N SER A 330 -16.95 23.66 -7.60
CA SER A 330 -16.16 24.85 -7.95
C SER A 330 -15.80 24.95 -9.44
N SER A 331 -15.75 23.82 -10.15
CA SER A 331 -15.48 23.78 -11.59
C SER A 331 -16.75 23.88 -12.45
N SER A 332 -17.94 23.77 -11.85
CA SER A 332 -19.22 23.79 -12.55
C SER A 332 -19.65 25.20 -12.93
N LYS A 333 -20.31 25.32 -14.09
CA LYS A 333 -20.96 26.58 -14.51
C LYS A 333 -22.31 26.81 -13.82
N ASP A 334 -23.05 25.73 -13.56
CA ASP A 334 -24.38 25.73 -12.94
C ASP A 334 -24.36 24.81 -11.70
N PRO A 335 -23.75 25.22 -10.57
CA PRO A 335 -23.62 24.35 -9.41
C PRO A 335 -24.96 23.93 -8.79
N GLU A 336 -26.02 24.72 -8.97
CA GLU A 336 -27.41 24.44 -8.56
C GLU A 336 -28.05 23.25 -9.26
N LYS A 337 -27.48 22.82 -10.39
CA LYS A 337 -27.91 21.61 -11.08
C LYS A 337 -27.24 20.35 -10.56
N ILE A 338 -26.33 20.45 -9.59
CA ILE A 338 -25.56 19.30 -9.10
C ILE A 338 -26.28 18.65 -7.93
N VAL A 339 -26.48 17.34 -8.05
CA VAL A 339 -26.84 16.45 -6.95
C VAL A 339 -25.70 15.46 -6.74
N PHE A 340 -25.08 15.48 -5.57
CA PHE A 340 -24.00 14.57 -5.21
C PHE A 340 -24.50 13.50 -4.25
N HIS A 341 -24.34 12.24 -4.62
CA HIS A 341 -24.64 11.09 -3.77
C HIS A 341 -23.34 10.49 -3.27
N VAL A 342 -23.07 10.66 -1.98
CA VAL A 342 -21.92 10.03 -1.30
C VAL A 342 -22.43 8.77 -0.61
N VAL A 343 -21.99 7.61 -1.09
CA VAL A 343 -22.34 6.31 -0.53
C VAL A 343 -21.18 5.81 0.33
N THR A 344 -21.47 5.43 1.56
CA THR A 344 -20.50 5.01 2.57
C THR A 344 -21.06 3.86 3.40
N ASP A 345 -20.23 3.21 4.20
CA ASP A 345 -20.64 2.22 5.21
C ASP A 345 -21.09 2.89 6.52
N SER A 346 -21.66 2.08 7.42
CA SER A 346 -22.17 2.52 8.73
C SER A 346 -21.09 3.13 9.61
N LEU A 347 -19.85 2.66 9.48
CA LEU A 347 -18.73 3.13 10.29
C LEU A 347 -18.37 4.59 9.95
N ASN A 348 -18.36 4.91 8.66
CA ASN A 348 -17.93 6.21 8.16
C ASN A 348 -19.10 7.20 7.97
N TYR A 349 -20.34 6.72 7.89
CA TYR A 349 -21.55 7.52 7.71
C TYR A 349 -21.67 8.72 8.68
N PRO A 350 -21.49 8.58 10.01
CA PRO A 350 -21.55 9.71 10.93
C PRO A 350 -20.53 10.80 10.62
N SER A 351 -19.28 10.42 10.38
CA SER A 351 -18.19 11.38 10.15
C SER A 351 -18.34 12.15 8.84
N ILE A 352 -18.70 11.45 7.75
CA ILE A 352 -18.93 12.04 6.44
C ILE A 352 -20.16 12.95 6.49
N SER A 353 -21.26 12.48 7.11
CA SER A 353 -22.48 13.28 7.27
C SER A 353 -22.19 14.56 8.05
N MET A 354 -21.50 14.47 9.19
CA MET A 354 -21.15 15.65 9.98
C MET A 354 -20.27 16.63 9.21
N TRP A 355 -19.28 16.14 8.46
CA TRP A 355 -18.45 17.01 7.64
C TRP A 355 -19.29 17.84 6.66
N PHE A 356 -20.21 17.20 5.95
CA PHE A 356 -21.07 17.88 4.99
C PHE A 356 -22.11 18.76 5.67
N LEU A 357 -22.64 18.41 6.84
CA LEU A 357 -23.52 19.30 7.63
C LEU A 357 -22.82 20.60 8.06
N LEU A 358 -21.53 20.52 8.40
CA LEU A 358 -20.72 21.68 8.78
C LEU A 358 -20.28 22.53 7.58
N ASN A 359 -20.11 21.89 6.41
CA ASN A 359 -19.51 22.50 5.23
C ASN A 359 -20.46 22.51 4.03
N ILE A 360 -21.79 22.52 4.27
CA ILE A 360 -22.81 22.43 3.21
C ILE A 360 -22.48 23.47 2.12
N PRO A 361 -22.16 23.04 0.89
CA PRO A 361 -21.96 23.97 -0.20
C PRO A 361 -23.31 24.58 -0.55
N SER A 362 -23.45 25.90 -0.37
CA SER A 362 -24.71 26.64 -0.52
C SER A 362 -25.37 26.58 -1.91
N LYS A 363 -24.70 25.94 -2.88
CA LYS A 363 -25.12 25.90 -4.27
C LYS A 363 -25.50 24.52 -4.80
N ALA A 364 -25.20 23.40 -4.14
CA ALA A 364 -25.48 22.07 -4.68
C ALA A 364 -26.20 21.18 -3.65
N THR A 365 -26.98 20.21 -4.11
CA THR A 365 -27.61 19.22 -3.23
C THR A 365 -26.63 18.09 -2.93
N ILE A 366 -26.53 17.68 -1.66
CA ILE A 366 -25.69 16.56 -1.23
C ILE A 366 -26.55 15.56 -0.46
N GLN A 367 -26.52 14.31 -0.90
CA GLN A 367 -27.10 13.17 -0.22
C GLN A 367 -25.98 12.27 0.30
N ILE A 368 -26.00 11.97 1.60
CA ILE A 368 -25.13 10.96 2.20
C ILE A 368 -25.97 9.71 2.45
N GLN A 369 -25.44 8.56 2.08
CA GLN A 369 -26.16 7.30 2.08
C GLN A 369 -25.33 6.21 2.73
N ASN A 370 -25.95 5.48 3.67
CA ASN A 370 -25.37 4.29 4.28
C ASN A 370 -25.78 3.05 3.48
N ILE A 371 -24.81 2.34 2.90
CA ILE A 371 -25.06 1.15 2.08
C ILE A 371 -25.61 -0.02 2.91
N ASP A 372 -25.25 -0.10 4.20
CA ASP A 372 -25.64 -1.21 5.07
C ASP A 372 -27.15 -1.15 5.41
N ASP A 373 -27.78 0.03 5.28
CA ASP A 373 -29.20 0.24 5.54
C ASP A 373 -30.08 -0.08 4.31
N MET A 374 -29.50 -0.33 3.14
CA MET A 374 -30.22 -0.42 1.86
C MET A 374 -30.67 -1.82 1.45
N ASP A 375 -30.19 -2.88 2.14
CA ASP A 375 -30.46 -4.29 1.81
C ASP A 375 -30.20 -4.65 0.32
N VAL A 376 -29.23 -3.98 -0.32
CA VAL A 376 -28.86 -4.22 -1.73
C VAL A 376 -27.76 -5.26 -1.90
N LEU A 377 -26.92 -5.46 -0.88
CA LEU A 377 -25.84 -6.43 -0.89
C LEU A 377 -26.29 -7.74 -0.25
N PRO A 378 -25.86 -8.91 -0.78
CA PRO A 378 -26.15 -10.20 -0.14
C PRO A 378 -25.64 -10.25 1.31
N SER A 379 -26.39 -10.90 2.20
CA SER A 379 -26.00 -11.01 3.62
C SER A 379 -24.72 -11.81 3.86
N ASP A 380 -24.32 -12.67 2.92
CA ASP A 380 -23.07 -13.43 2.94
C ASP A 380 -21.94 -12.77 2.14
N PHE A 381 -22.13 -11.52 1.67
CA PHE A 381 -21.23 -10.86 0.73
C PHE A 381 -19.80 -10.69 1.29
N ASP A 382 -19.67 -10.24 2.54
CA ASP A 382 -18.36 -10.10 3.19
C ASP A 382 -17.64 -11.46 3.30
N GLN A 383 -18.38 -12.53 3.60
CA GLN A 383 -17.81 -13.88 3.65
C GLN A 383 -17.34 -14.35 2.26
N LEU A 384 -18.07 -13.99 1.20
CA LEU A 384 -17.69 -14.30 -0.17
C LEU A 384 -16.47 -13.49 -0.63
N LEU A 385 -16.34 -12.23 -0.20
CA LEU A 385 -15.15 -11.41 -0.45
C LEU A 385 -13.90 -12.01 0.18
N MET A 386 -14.00 -12.50 1.42
CA MET A 386 -12.88 -13.16 2.10
C MET A 386 -12.41 -14.44 1.40
N LYS A 387 -13.28 -15.11 0.62
CA LYS A 387 -12.92 -16.29 -0.18
C LYS A 387 -12.10 -15.98 -1.44
N GLN A 388 -11.94 -14.71 -1.83
CA GLN A 388 -11.16 -14.31 -3.02
C GLN A 388 -9.63 -14.50 -2.86
N ASN A 389 -9.15 -15.20 -1.83
CA ASN A 389 -7.72 -15.49 -1.56
C ASN A 389 -6.80 -14.25 -1.66
N SER A 390 -7.33 -13.08 -1.32
CA SER A 390 -6.58 -11.83 -1.35
C SER A 390 -6.44 -11.26 0.05
N ASN A 391 -5.20 -11.23 0.55
CA ASN A 391 -4.88 -10.61 1.83
C ASN A 391 -4.76 -9.06 1.73
N ASP A 392 -5.22 -8.46 0.63
CA ASP A 392 -5.19 -7.02 0.42
C ASP A 392 -6.56 -6.41 0.72
N PRO A 393 -6.71 -5.59 1.79
CA PRO A 393 -7.95 -4.91 2.15
C PRO A 393 -8.61 -4.14 1.00
N ARG A 394 -7.82 -3.62 0.06
CA ARG A 394 -8.33 -2.86 -1.09
C ARG A 394 -9.16 -3.71 -2.06
N PHE A 395 -8.83 -5.01 -2.12
CA PHE A 395 -9.48 -5.97 -3.00
C PHE A 395 -10.69 -6.66 -2.36
N ILE A 396 -10.92 -6.41 -1.07
CA ILE A 396 -12.07 -6.91 -0.29
C ILE A 396 -12.98 -5.77 0.20
N SER A 397 -12.82 -4.54 -0.32
CA SER A 397 -13.65 -3.40 0.08
C SER A 397 -15.08 -3.56 -0.45
N THR A 398 -16.05 -3.67 0.46
CA THR A 398 -17.48 -3.78 0.15
C THR A 398 -17.98 -2.60 -0.70
N LEU A 399 -17.53 -1.38 -0.42
CA LEU A 399 -17.83 -0.18 -1.21
C LEU A 399 -17.36 -0.30 -2.68
N ASN A 400 -16.19 -0.90 -2.92
CA ASN A 400 -15.68 -1.12 -4.27
C ASN A 400 -16.52 -2.12 -5.08
N HIS A 401 -17.29 -2.97 -4.41
CA HIS A 401 -18.21 -3.90 -5.05
C HIS A 401 -19.65 -3.36 -5.09
N ALA A 402 -20.05 -2.51 -4.14
CA ALA A 402 -21.35 -1.85 -4.11
C ALA A 402 -21.63 -1.00 -5.36
N ARG A 403 -20.58 -0.47 -6.02
CA ARG A 403 -20.70 0.24 -7.31
C ARG A 403 -21.37 -0.58 -8.42
N PHE A 404 -21.38 -1.91 -8.33
CA PHE A 404 -22.05 -2.77 -9.31
C PHE A 404 -23.54 -2.99 -9.01
N TYR A 405 -24.06 -2.38 -7.95
CA TYR A 405 -25.47 -2.33 -7.56
C TYR A 405 -26.07 -0.93 -7.75
N LEU A 406 -25.41 -0.05 -8.50
CA LEU A 406 -25.87 1.31 -8.77
C LEU A 406 -27.36 1.40 -9.17
N PRO A 407 -27.91 0.52 -10.05
CA PRO A 407 -29.32 0.61 -10.40
C PRO A 407 -30.28 0.25 -9.26
N ASP A 408 -29.83 -0.57 -8.31
CA ASP A 408 -30.58 -0.99 -7.13
C ASP A 408 -30.51 0.08 -6.03
N ILE A 409 -29.36 0.76 -5.90
CA ILE A 409 -29.17 1.91 -5.01
C ILE A 409 -29.95 3.14 -5.52
N PHE A 410 -30.00 3.35 -6.83
CA PHE A 410 -30.64 4.51 -7.47
C PHE A 410 -31.72 4.08 -8.49
N PRO A 411 -32.85 3.50 -8.02
CA PRO A 411 -33.89 2.98 -8.92
C PRO A 411 -34.59 4.09 -9.72
N GLY A 412 -34.68 5.31 -9.18
CA GLY A 412 -35.32 6.46 -9.82
C GLY A 412 -34.47 7.18 -10.87
N LEU A 413 -33.15 6.98 -10.86
CA LEU A 413 -32.23 7.71 -11.74
C LEU A 413 -32.00 6.96 -13.05
N LYS A 414 -31.91 7.73 -14.15
CA LYS A 414 -31.66 7.17 -15.50
C LYS A 414 -30.18 7.17 -15.89
N LYS A 415 -29.44 8.19 -15.47
CA LYS A 415 -28.04 8.39 -15.83
C LYS A 415 -27.32 9.04 -14.67
N VAL A 416 -26.07 8.65 -14.43
CA VAL A 416 -25.21 9.23 -13.39
C VAL A 416 -23.77 9.35 -13.88
N VAL A 417 -22.99 10.23 -13.26
CA VAL A 417 -21.52 10.19 -13.36
C VAL A 417 -20.98 9.54 -12.10
N LEU A 418 -20.31 8.39 -12.24
CA LEU A 418 -19.64 7.69 -11.15
C LEU A 418 -18.20 8.16 -11.01
N PHE A 419 -17.81 8.56 -9.79
CA PHE A 419 -16.44 8.88 -9.43
C PHE A 419 -15.83 7.86 -8.46
N ASP A 420 -14.52 7.64 -8.59
CA ASP A 420 -13.72 7.19 -7.44
C ASP A 420 -13.43 8.40 -6.54
N HIS A 421 -13.23 8.19 -5.24
CA HIS A 421 -13.07 9.27 -4.27
C HIS A 421 -11.74 10.06 -4.39
N ASP A 422 -10.78 9.54 -5.15
CA ASP A 422 -9.42 10.02 -5.32
C ASP A 422 -9.25 10.76 -6.65
N VAL A 423 -10.30 11.47 -7.06
CA VAL A 423 -10.30 12.31 -8.26
C VAL A 423 -10.47 13.79 -7.89
N VAL A 424 -9.94 14.65 -8.77
CA VAL A 424 -10.15 16.09 -8.73
C VAL A 424 -10.74 16.53 -10.06
N VAL A 425 -11.88 17.20 -10.02
CA VAL A 425 -12.53 17.79 -11.20
C VAL A 425 -11.94 19.19 -11.41
N GLN A 426 -11.47 19.45 -12.63
CA GLN A 426 -10.83 20.72 -13.02
C GLN A 426 -11.69 21.54 -13.99
N ARG A 427 -12.70 20.93 -14.62
CA ARG A 427 -13.55 21.58 -15.64
C ARG A 427 -15.00 21.19 -15.50
N ASP A 428 -15.87 22.04 -16.02
CA ASP A 428 -17.31 21.81 -16.09
C ASP A 428 -17.64 20.51 -16.84
N LEU A 429 -18.47 19.67 -16.22
CA LEU A 429 -18.82 18.34 -16.71
C LEU A 429 -20.22 18.29 -17.35
N SER A 430 -20.94 19.42 -17.42
CA SER A 430 -22.31 19.48 -17.94
C SER A 430 -22.45 18.84 -19.33
N ARG A 431 -21.41 18.94 -20.17
CA ARG A 431 -21.39 18.36 -21.52
C ARG A 431 -21.41 16.83 -21.56
N LEU A 432 -21.07 16.13 -20.46
CA LEU A 432 -21.17 14.67 -20.40
C LEU A 432 -22.61 14.19 -20.56
N TRP A 433 -23.57 14.93 -20.02
CA TRP A 433 -24.98 14.56 -20.00
C TRP A 433 -25.60 14.49 -21.41
N GLY A 434 -25.09 15.32 -22.33
CA GLY A 434 -25.49 15.36 -23.74
C GLY A 434 -24.80 14.34 -24.64
N ILE A 435 -23.93 13.46 -24.12
CA ILE A 435 -23.28 12.41 -24.91
C ILE A 435 -24.33 11.35 -25.31
N ASP A 436 -24.40 11.06 -26.61
CA ASP A 436 -25.11 9.91 -27.14
C ASP A 436 -24.35 8.62 -26.77
N MET A 437 -24.95 7.83 -25.88
CA MET A 437 -24.38 6.58 -25.38
C MET A 437 -24.38 5.47 -26.42
N LYS A 438 -25.05 5.61 -27.57
CA LYS A 438 -25.12 4.59 -28.64
C LYS A 438 -25.57 3.22 -28.14
N GLY A 439 -26.50 3.21 -27.18
CA GLY A 439 -26.99 2.01 -26.50
C GLY A 439 -25.94 1.28 -25.65
N LYS A 440 -24.83 1.94 -25.28
CA LYS A 440 -23.84 1.46 -24.32
C LYS A 440 -24.23 1.88 -22.89
N VAL A 441 -23.74 1.12 -21.91
CA VAL A 441 -24.03 1.35 -20.49
C VAL A 441 -23.00 2.26 -19.85
N ILE A 442 -21.73 2.12 -20.22
CA ILE A 442 -20.62 2.85 -19.61
C ILE A 442 -19.95 3.75 -20.65
N GLY A 443 -19.78 5.03 -20.37
CA GLY A 443 -18.87 5.93 -21.06
C GLY A 443 -17.59 6.05 -20.23
N ALA A 444 -16.46 5.65 -20.78
CA ALA A 444 -15.17 5.67 -20.07
C ALA A 444 -14.00 5.97 -21.00
N VAL A 445 -12.92 6.51 -20.46
CA VAL A 445 -11.66 6.67 -21.19
C VAL A 445 -10.93 5.33 -21.23
N GLU A 446 -10.55 4.89 -22.43
CA GLU A 446 -9.77 3.68 -22.63
C GLU A 446 -8.31 3.86 -22.17
N THR A 447 -7.74 2.83 -21.57
CA THR A 447 -6.36 2.87 -21.06
C THR A 447 -5.31 2.45 -22.08
N CYS A 448 -5.73 1.89 -23.21
CA CYS A 448 -4.83 1.54 -24.30
C CYS A 448 -4.33 2.81 -24.99
N GLN A 449 -3.02 2.92 -25.14
CA GLN A 449 -2.41 3.98 -25.95
C GLN A 449 -2.30 3.53 -27.41
N GLU A 450 -2.45 4.49 -28.34
CA GLU A 450 -2.07 4.27 -29.73
C GLU A 450 -0.53 4.16 -29.79
N GLY A 451 -0.02 3.00 -30.19
CA GLY A 451 1.42 2.79 -30.42
C GLY A 451 2.24 2.19 -29.27
N GLU A 452 1.63 1.87 -28.12
CA GLU A 452 2.25 0.99 -27.13
C GLU A 452 1.83 -0.46 -27.34
N GLU A 453 2.71 -1.41 -27.03
CA GLU A 453 2.38 -2.83 -27.14
C GLU A 453 1.08 -3.10 -26.38
N ALA A 454 0.08 -3.63 -27.11
CA ALA A 454 -1.27 -3.91 -26.63
C ALA A 454 -1.34 -4.91 -25.45
N SER A 455 -0.22 -5.25 -24.81
CA SER A 455 -0.05 -6.31 -23.81
C SER A 455 -0.17 -5.84 -22.35
N LEU A 456 0.01 -4.55 -22.05
CA LEU A 456 0.02 -4.04 -20.66
C LEU A 456 -1.34 -3.48 -20.18
N HIS A 457 -2.20 -3.11 -21.12
CA HIS A 457 -3.52 -2.50 -20.87
C HIS A 457 -4.67 -3.31 -21.45
N SER A 458 -4.40 -4.54 -21.88
CA SER A 458 -5.44 -5.45 -22.36
C SER A 458 -6.01 -6.28 -21.23
N LEU A 459 -7.17 -6.86 -21.50
CA LEU A 459 -7.86 -7.73 -20.57
C LEU A 459 -7.00 -8.93 -20.14
N SER A 460 -6.09 -9.42 -21.00
CA SER A 460 -5.18 -10.54 -20.68
C SER A 460 -4.22 -10.28 -19.53
N THR A 461 -3.96 -9.02 -19.18
CA THR A 461 -3.11 -8.67 -18.04
C THR A 461 -3.79 -8.98 -16.71
N PHE A 462 -5.12 -8.99 -16.67
CA PHE A 462 -5.92 -9.06 -15.43
C PHE A 462 -6.79 -10.32 -15.33
N ILE A 463 -7.15 -10.90 -16.47
CA ILE A 463 -8.06 -12.03 -16.59
C ILE A 463 -7.30 -13.30 -16.99
N ASN A 464 -7.69 -14.43 -16.39
CA ASN A 464 -7.11 -15.74 -16.68
C ASN A 464 -7.73 -16.34 -17.96
N PHE A 465 -7.08 -16.12 -19.11
CA PHE A 465 -7.50 -16.66 -20.40
C PHE A 465 -7.15 -18.14 -20.62
N SER A 466 -6.45 -18.79 -19.68
CA SER A 466 -6.29 -20.25 -19.70
C SER A 466 -7.58 -20.99 -19.35
N ASP A 467 -8.56 -20.30 -18.73
CA ASP A 467 -9.89 -20.85 -18.48
C ASP A 467 -10.74 -20.86 -19.76
N ALA A 468 -11.26 -22.03 -20.13
CA ALA A 468 -12.01 -22.23 -21.38
C ALA A 468 -13.30 -21.39 -21.45
N TRP A 469 -13.97 -21.14 -20.31
CA TRP A 469 -15.18 -20.31 -20.28
C TRP A 469 -14.86 -18.84 -20.53
N VAL A 470 -13.70 -18.37 -20.03
CA VAL A 470 -13.21 -17.01 -20.30
C VAL A 470 -12.84 -16.87 -21.77
N ALA A 471 -11.99 -17.77 -22.29
CA ALA A 471 -11.49 -17.73 -23.66
C ALA A 471 -12.61 -17.81 -24.71
N GLY A 472 -13.69 -18.54 -24.41
CA GLY A 472 -14.85 -18.64 -25.30
C GLY A 472 -15.75 -17.40 -25.35
N LYS A 473 -15.63 -16.47 -24.37
CA LYS A 473 -16.54 -15.31 -24.24
C LYS A 473 -15.86 -13.96 -24.45
N PHE A 474 -14.62 -13.84 -24.04
CA PHE A 474 -13.89 -12.57 -24.00
C PHE A 474 -12.71 -12.60 -24.96
N SER A 475 -12.31 -11.43 -25.44
CA SER A 475 -11.09 -11.31 -26.24
C SER A 475 -9.92 -10.92 -25.34
N PRO A 476 -8.77 -11.62 -25.41
CA PRO A 476 -7.57 -11.24 -24.66
C PRO A 476 -7.02 -9.87 -25.09
N LYS A 477 -7.32 -9.44 -26.32
CA LYS A 477 -6.90 -8.15 -26.88
C LYS A 477 -7.88 -7.01 -26.59
N ALA A 478 -8.97 -7.29 -25.87
CA ALA A 478 -9.94 -6.26 -25.52
C ALA A 478 -9.27 -5.19 -24.66
N CYS A 479 -9.48 -3.93 -25.03
CA CYS A 479 -8.93 -2.81 -24.27
C CYS A 479 -9.65 -2.67 -22.92
N THR A 480 -8.91 -2.43 -21.84
CA THR A 480 -9.50 -2.03 -20.58
C THR A 480 -9.68 -0.52 -20.53
N TRP A 481 -10.58 -0.07 -19.66
CA TRP A 481 -10.92 1.33 -19.49
C TRP A 481 -10.80 1.74 -18.03
N ALA A 482 -10.64 3.04 -17.83
CA ALA A 482 -10.40 3.66 -16.54
C ALA A 482 -11.65 3.65 -15.66
N PHE A 483 -11.58 3.03 -14.50
CA PHE A 483 -12.51 3.37 -13.42
C PHE A 483 -12.08 4.70 -12.80
N GLY A 484 -13.05 5.45 -12.28
CA GLY A 484 -12.81 6.66 -11.50
C GLY A 484 -13.49 7.91 -12.04
N MET A 485 -13.84 7.94 -13.32
CA MET A 485 -14.84 8.84 -13.87
C MET A 485 -15.54 8.15 -15.02
N ASN A 486 -16.79 7.76 -14.79
CA ASN A 486 -17.56 6.98 -15.73
C ASN A 486 -18.96 7.57 -15.90
N LEU A 487 -19.38 7.81 -17.13
CA LEU A 487 -20.77 8.13 -17.43
C LEU A 487 -21.56 6.82 -17.46
N VAL A 488 -22.60 6.70 -16.66
CA VAL A 488 -23.34 5.45 -16.47
C VAL A 488 -24.79 5.65 -16.86
N ASP A 489 -25.25 4.86 -17.84
CA ASP A 489 -26.66 4.77 -18.22
C ASP A 489 -27.33 3.66 -17.39
N LEU A 490 -28.03 4.04 -16.33
CA LEU A 490 -28.69 3.12 -15.40
C LEU A 490 -29.94 2.49 -16.02
N GLU A 491 -30.62 3.19 -16.93
CA GLU A 491 -31.79 2.65 -17.64
C GLU A 491 -31.37 1.47 -18.53
N GLU A 492 -30.32 1.65 -19.33
CA GLU A 492 -29.79 0.60 -20.19
C GLU A 492 -29.13 -0.53 -19.37
N TRP A 493 -28.48 -0.21 -18.24
CA TRP A 493 -27.97 -1.20 -17.29
C TRP A 493 -29.08 -2.12 -16.79
N ARG A 494 -30.21 -1.56 -16.35
CA ARG A 494 -31.38 -2.33 -15.88
C ARG A 494 -31.94 -3.20 -17.00
N ARG A 495 -32.12 -2.64 -18.20
CA ARG A 495 -32.64 -3.36 -19.38
C ARG A 495 -31.78 -4.60 -19.71
N ARG A 496 -30.46 -4.49 -19.58
CA ARG A 496 -29.50 -5.57 -19.84
C ARG A 496 -29.24 -6.49 -18.64
N LYS A 497 -29.78 -6.19 -17.45
CA LYS A 497 -29.62 -6.97 -16.21
C LYS A 497 -28.13 -7.20 -15.86
N LEU A 498 -27.31 -6.15 -15.96
CA LEU A 498 -25.87 -6.29 -15.76
C LEU A 498 -25.48 -6.51 -14.29
N THR A 499 -26.28 -6.05 -13.31
CA THR A 499 -26.06 -6.41 -11.89
C THR A 499 -26.11 -7.93 -11.70
N SER A 500 -27.11 -8.60 -12.27
CA SER A 500 -27.20 -10.07 -12.21
C SER A 500 -26.03 -10.77 -12.92
N THR A 501 -25.52 -10.18 -14.00
CA THR A 501 -24.33 -10.68 -14.71
C THR A 501 -23.09 -10.58 -13.83
N TYR A 502 -22.91 -9.43 -13.16
CA TYR A 502 -21.84 -9.21 -12.20
C TYR A 502 -21.90 -10.24 -11.06
N VAL A 503 -23.05 -10.41 -10.39
CA VAL A 503 -23.23 -11.39 -9.30
C VAL A 503 -22.88 -12.80 -9.77
N LYS A 504 -23.31 -13.18 -10.98
CA LYS A 504 -22.98 -14.47 -11.58
C LYS A 504 -21.48 -14.64 -11.78
N TYR A 505 -20.78 -13.63 -12.29
CA TYR A 505 -19.34 -13.70 -12.52
C TYR A 505 -18.56 -13.71 -11.20
N PHE A 506 -19.04 -12.97 -10.20
CA PHE A 506 -18.46 -12.91 -8.86
C PHE A 506 -18.49 -14.29 -8.21
N ASN A 507 -19.67 -14.91 -8.17
CA ASN A 507 -19.86 -16.26 -7.64
C ASN A 507 -19.09 -17.35 -8.41
N LEU A 508 -18.75 -17.09 -9.67
CA LEU A 508 -17.94 -18.00 -10.47
C LEU A 508 -16.46 -17.86 -10.15
N GLY A 509 -15.99 -16.63 -9.92
CA GLY A 509 -14.61 -16.36 -9.52
C GLY A 509 -14.27 -16.76 -8.08
N THR A 510 -15.26 -16.83 -7.18
CA THR A 510 -15.06 -17.40 -5.84
C THR A 510 -14.85 -18.91 -5.86
N LYS A 511 -15.28 -19.60 -6.94
CA LYS A 511 -15.11 -21.05 -7.11
C LYS A 511 -13.87 -21.41 -7.93
N ARG A 512 -13.40 -20.53 -8.81
CA ARG A 512 -12.23 -20.74 -9.68
C ARG A 512 -11.51 -19.42 -9.97
N PRO A 513 -10.18 -19.40 -10.09
CA PRO A 513 -9.39 -18.18 -10.24
C PRO A 513 -9.51 -17.59 -11.66
N LEU A 514 -10.60 -16.86 -11.93
CA LEU A 514 -10.88 -16.25 -13.23
C LEU A 514 -10.13 -14.94 -13.48
N TRP A 515 -9.69 -14.27 -12.43
CA TRP A 515 -8.94 -13.02 -12.48
C TRP A 515 -7.94 -12.97 -11.33
N LYS A 516 -6.99 -12.02 -11.39
CA LYS A 516 -5.93 -11.90 -10.39
C LYS A 516 -6.45 -11.48 -9.01
N ALA A 517 -6.99 -10.27 -8.89
CA ALA A 517 -7.56 -9.73 -7.65
C ALA A 517 -8.38 -8.46 -7.89
N GLY A 518 -9.26 -8.12 -6.93
CA GLY A 518 -10.02 -6.87 -6.89
C GLY A 518 -11.29 -6.84 -7.75
N SER A 519 -12.01 -5.73 -7.69
CA SER A 519 -13.32 -5.57 -8.34
C SER A 519 -13.26 -5.05 -9.78
N LEU A 520 -12.14 -4.44 -10.20
CA LEU A 520 -12.01 -3.88 -11.56
C LEU A 520 -12.05 -4.96 -12.66
N PRO A 521 -11.33 -6.09 -12.53
CA PRO A 521 -11.33 -7.12 -13.56
C PRO A 521 -12.73 -7.70 -13.83
N ILE A 522 -13.49 -7.97 -12.78
CA ILE A 522 -14.89 -8.42 -12.92
C ILE A 522 -15.78 -7.34 -13.51
N GLY A 523 -15.53 -6.06 -13.21
CA GLY A 523 -16.21 -4.95 -13.85
C GLY A 523 -16.00 -4.93 -15.37
N TRP A 524 -14.77 -5.09 -15.85
CA TRP A 524 -14.50 -5.17 -17.28
C TRP A 524 -15.17 -6.39 -17.95
N LEU A 525 -15.26 -7.52 -17.26
CA LEU A 525 -16.00 -8.68 -17.76
C LEU A 525 -17.51 -8.39 -17.86
N THR A 526 -18.10 -7.80 -16.82
CA THR A 526 -19.53 -7.45 -16.76
C THR A 526 -19.91 -6.48 -17.88
N PHE A 527 -19.07 -5.48 -18.13
CA PHE A 527 -19.33 -4.44 -19.14
C PHE A 527 -18.67 -4.73 -20.49
N TYR A 528 -18.25 -5.97 -20.74
CA TYR A 528 -17.64 -6.31 -22.02
C TYR A 528 -18.58 -6.01 -23.20
N ARG A 529 -18.10 -5.21 -24.16
CA ARG A 529 -18.86 -4.65 -25.29
C ARG A 529 -20.02 -3.71 -24.91
N GLN A 530 -20.12 -3.31 -23.64
CA GLN A 530 -21.11 -2.36 -23.11
C GLN A 530 -20.52 -0.95 -22.86
N THR A 531 -19.32 -0.68 -23.37
CA THR A 531 -18.60 0.57 -23.14
C THR A 531 -18.55 1.43 -24.42
N LEU A 532 -18.72 2.74 -24.26
CA LEU A 532 -18.44 3.78 -25.24
C LEU A 532 -17.11 4.46 -24.85
N PRO A 533 -16.09 4.46 -25.73
CA PRO A 533 -14.84 5.17 -25.47
C PRO A 533 -15.07 6.69 -25.47
N LEU A 534 -14.56 7.37 -24.44
CA LEU A 534 -14.57 8.82 -24.31
C LEU A 534 -13.20 9.41 -24.69
N ASP A 535 -13.21 10.69 -25.10
CA ASP A 535 -11.99 11.47 -25.35
C ASP A 535 -11.08 11.48 -24.09
N LYS A 536 -9.78 11.26 -24.27
CA LYS A 536 -8.80 11.16 -23.18
C LYS A 536 -8.75 12.39 -22.28
N ARG A 537 -9.14 13.56 -22.78
CA ARG A 537 -9.21 14.79 -21.98
C ARG A 537 -10.29 14.75 -20.91
N TRP A 538 -11.26 13.82 -20.99
CA TRP A 538 -12.26 13.67 -19.94
C TRP A 538 -11.67 13.15 -18.64
N HIS A 539 -10.69 12.25 -18.71
CA HIS A 539 -10.14 11.55 -17.56
C HIS A 539 -8.67 11.22 -17.75
N VAL A 540 -7.80 11.87 -16.97
CA VAL A 540 -6.36 11.60 -16.94
C VAL A 540 -6.01 10.87 -15.66
N MET A 541 -5.38 9.71 -15.83
CA MET A 541 -4.93 8.81 -14.77
C MET A 541 -3.43 8.92 -14.51
N GLY A 542 -2.98 8.21 -13.49
CA GLY A 542 -1.60 7.90 -13.15
C GLY A 542 -1.08 8.72 -11.98
N LEU A 543 -1.81 9.73 -11.47
CA LEU A 543 -1.24 10.68 -10.50
C LEU A 543 -0.91 10.01 -9.15
N GLY A 544 -1.43 8.81 -8.89
CA GLY A 544 -1.09 7.99 -7.71
C GLY A 544 -0.03 6.91 -7.93
N ARG A 545 0.62 6.87 -9.12
CA ARG A 545 1.61 5.84 -9.49
C ARG A 545 2.74 6.29 -10.43
N GLU A 546 2.49 7.25 -11.33
CA GLU A 546 3.39 7.67 -12.41
C GLU A 546 3.95 9.08 -12.20
N SER A 547 5.27 9.20 -12.06
CA SER A 547 5.94 10.47 -11.79
C SER A 547 6.27 11.31 -13.04
N ASP A 548 5.82 10.92 -14.22
CA ASP A 548 6.24 11.46 -15.52
C ASP A 548 5.08 11.86 -16.45
N ILE A 549 3.86 11.93 -15.90
CA ILE A 549 2.70 12.47 -16.61
C ILE A 549 2.99 13.91 -17.03
N LYS A 550 2.74 14.22 -18.30
CA LYS A 550 3.00 15.54 -18.87
C LYS A 550 2.04 16.56 -18.26
N THR A 551 2.59 17.68 -17.83
CA THR A 551 1.81 18.77 -17.22
C THR A 551 0.68 19.26 -18.12
N VAL A 552 0.91 19.33 -19.44
CA VAL A 552 -0.10 19.73 -20.43
C VAL A 552 -1.32 18.80 -20.42
N ASP A 553 -1.12 17.50 -20.26
CA ASP A 553 -2.22 16.52 -20.24
C ASP A 553 -3.05 16.71 -18.97
N ILE A 554 -2.38 16.96 -17.83
CA ILE A 554 -3.02 17.25 -16.54
C ILE A 554 -3.85 18.54 -16.65
N GLU A 555 -3.29 19.63 -17.20
CA GLU A 555 -3.97 20.94 -17.28
C GLU A 555 -5.15 20.95 -18.28
N GLN A 556 -5.11 20.09 -19.30
CA GLN A 556 -6.19 19.94 -20.27
C GLN A 556 -7.29 18.99 -19.80
N ALA A 557 -7.02 18.14 -18.81
CA ALA A 557 -7.98 17.17 -18.31
C ALA A 557 -9.19 17.82 -17.61
N ALA A 558 -10.37 17.27 -17.84
CA ALA A 558 -11.57 17.62 -17.09
C ALA A 558 -11.53 16.99 -15.69
N VAL A 559 -11.06 15.74 -15.57
CA VAL A 559 -10.89 15.03 -14.30
C VAL A 559 -9.51 14.40 -14.25
N ILE A 560 -8.81 14.61 -13.14
CA ILE A 560 -7.51 13.97 -12.86
C ILE A 560 -7.68 12.95 -11.74
N HIS A 561 -6.99 11.82 -11.85
CA HIS A 561 -7.18 10.67 -10.98
C HIS A 561 -5.86 10.25 -10.35
N TYR A 562 -5.85 10.17 -9.02
CA TYR A 562 -4.73 9.67 -8.22
C TYR A 562 -4.79 8.14 -8.08
N ASP A 563 -5.05 7.41 -9.17
CA ASP A 563 -5.09 5.96 -9.18
C ASP A 563 -3.72 5.37 -8.81
N GLY A 564 -3.73 4.39 -7.91
CA GLY A 564 -2.52 3.81 -7.32
C GLY A 564 -2.44 4.00 -5.82
N ILE A 565 -1.24 3.82 -5.26
CA ILE A 565 -1.02 3.80 -3.80
C ILE A 565 -0.53 5.15 -3.24
N MET A 566 0.01 6.02 -4.09
CA MET A 566 0.60 7.30 -3.67
C MET A 566 -0.48 8.38 -3.64
N LYS A 567 -1.43 8.26 -2.71
CA LYS A 567 -2.53 9.20 -2.57
C LYS A 567 -2.03 10.58 -2.09
N PRO A 568 -2.65 11.69 -2.51
CA PRO A 568 -2.16 13.02 -2.22
C PRO A 568 -2.25 13.40 -0.73
N TRP A 569 -3.13 12.75 0.03
CA TRP A 569 -3.27 12.93 1.48
C TRP A 569 -2.36 12.01 2.32
N LEU A 570 -1.43 11.29 1.69
CA LEU A 570 -0.45 10.45 2.35
C LEU A 570 0.96 11.02 2.14
N ASP A 571 1.86 10.72 3.07
CA ASP A 571 3.27 11.14 2.98
C ASP A 571 3.97 10.56 1.75
N ILE A 572 3.56 9.37 1.32
CA ILE A 572 4.05 8.70 0.11
C ILE A 572 3.47 9.29 -1.19
N GLY A 573 2.59 10.29 -1.12
CA GLY A 573 2.00 10.96 -2.27
C GLY A 573 3.05 11.68 -3.12
N ILE A 574 2.82 11.73 -4.45
CA ILE A 574 3.75 12.40 -5.37
C ILE A 574 3.62 13.93 -5.19
N GLU A 575 4.67 14.54 -4.63
CA GLU A 575 4.70 15.94 -4.21
C GLU A 575 4.22 16.93 -5.29
N LYS A 576 4.74 16.79 -6.53
CA LYS A 576 4.38 17.69 -7.64
C LYS A 576 2.89 17.68 -8.02
N TYR A 577 2.15 16.62 -7.64
CA TYR A 577 0.73 16.51 -7.93
C TYR A 577 -0.16 16.87 -6.74
N LYS A 578 0.37 16.96 -5.52
CA LYS A 578 -0.43 17.33 -4.33
C LYS A 578 -1.09 18.70 -4.47
N ARG A 579 -0.45 19.63 -5.19
CA ARG A 579 -1.00 20.98 -5.43
C ARG A 579 -2.43 21.01 -5.99
N TYR A 580 -2.81 20.05 -6.84
CA TYR A 580 -4.15 20.02 -7.41
C TYR A 580 -5.20 19.54 -6.40
N TRP A 581 -4.81 18.62 -5.50
CA TRP A 581 -5.63 18.18 -4.38
C TRP A 581 -5.79 19.27 -3.32
N ASN A 582 -4.65 19.81 -2.87
CA ASN A 582 -4.57 20.74 -1.74
C ASN A 582 -5.39 22.03 -1.97
N ARG A 583 -5.63 22.42 -3.22
CA ARG A 583 -6.51 23.56 -3.56
C ARG A 583 -7.94 23.40 -3.05
N HIS A 584 -8.41 22.16 -2.92
CA HIS A 584 -9.80 21.85 -2.56
C HIS A 584 -9.97 21.40 -1.10
N VAL A 585 -8.87 21.34 -0.33
CA VAL A 585 -8.89 21.01 1.10
C VAL A 585 -8.89 22.31 1.91
N PRO A 586 -9.90 22.58 2.76
CA PRO A 586 -9.98 23.80 3.53
C PRO A 586 -9.08 23.72 4.77
N TYR A 587 -7.75 23.74 4.61
CA TYR A 587 -6.79 23.55 5.71
C TYR A 587 -6.99 24.51 6.89
N TYR A 588 -7.59 25.68 6.67
CA TYR A 588 -7.94 26.64 7.72
C TYR A 588 -9.10 26.18 8.62
N HIS A 589 -9.83 25.13 8.25
CA HIS A 589 -10.96 24.60 9.01
C HIS A 589 -10.50 24.08 10.38
N SER A 590 -11.22 24.45 11.45
CA SER A 590 -10.83 24.21 12.85
C SER A 590 -10.54 22.73 13.15
N TYR A 591 -11.35 21.81 12.61
CA TYR A 591 -11.13 20.37 12.78
C TYR A 591 -9.81 19.89 12.16
N LEU A 592 -9.42 20.42 11.00
CA LEU A 592 -8.18 20.03 10.33
C LEU A 592 -6.97 20.53 11.12
N GLN A 593 -7.01 21.78 11.58
CA GLN A 593 -5.97 22.36 12.43
C GLN A 593 -5.80 21.60 13.75
N GLN A 594 -6.92 21.30 14.44
CA GLN A 594 -6.89 20.59 15.71
C GLN A 594 -6.44 19.13 15.57
N CYS A 595 -6.61 18.52 14.38
CA CYS A 595 -6.12 17.19 14.07
C CYS A 595 -4.76 17.18 13.34
N ASN A 596 -4.07 18.33 13.29
CA ASN A 596 -2.76 18.48 12.67
C ASN A 596 -2.69 17.99 11.21
N ILE A 597 -3.75 18.26 10.44
CA ILE A 597 -3.81 18.01 9.00
C ILE A 597 -3.39 19.30 8.29
N GLN A 598 -2.27 19.26 7.58
CA GLN A 598 -1.65 20.41 6.91
C GLN A 598 -1.37 20.09 5.44
N ALA A 599 -1.09 21.13 4.65
CA ALA A 599 -0.88 21.07 3.20
C ALA A 599 0.45 20.45 2.80
#